data_AF-A0A972I5N8-F1
#
_entry.id   AF-A0A972I5N8-F1
#
_cell.length_a   1.000
_cell.length_b   1.000
_cell.length_c   1.000
_cell.angle_alpha   90.00
_cell.angle_beta   90.00
_cell.angle_gamma   90.00
#
_symmetry.space_group_name_H-M   'P 1'
#
loop_
_entity.id
_entity.type
_entity.pdbx_description
1 polymer ?
#
loop_
_entity_poly.entity_id
_entity_poly.type
_entity_poly.pdbx_seq_one_letter_code
_entity_poly.pdbx_strand_id
1 'polypeptide(L)'
;MDSAGKPIRDSRDANAGVCDQATASPTANGFRLPASREWELAARYIDGSDWLPWNHASGDLSGSCYPPGDVTTTQIGDYVWYAENSGGKTHPVGTKQSNPFGLFDMSGNVWEICFDRHWNDATRRVERGGGIWSQIEGYSLLVSYENWIAPDDASATDGFRLARTD
;
A
#
# COMPACT_ATOMS: atom_id res chain seq x y z
N MET A 1 -15.45 11.60 6.45
CA MET A 1 -16.20 11.31 7.68
C MET A 1 -16.60 12.62 8.32
N ASP A 2 -17.74 12.70 9.00
CA ASP A 2 -18.12 13.89 9.78
C ASP A 2 -17.25 13.97 11.05
N SER A 3 -17.48 14.99 11.87
CA SER A 3 -16.75 15.20 13.14
C SER A 3 -16.94 14.07 14.15
N ALA A 4 -17.90 13.15 13.93
CA ALA A 4 -18.12 11.97 14.74
C ALA A 4 -17.53 10.69 14.11
N GLY A 5 -16.76 10.80 13.02
CA GLY A 5 -16.17 9.66 12.33
C GLY A 5 -17.18 8.86 11.51
N LYS A 6 -18.36 9.41 11.19
CA LYS A 6 -19.36 8.72 10.36
C LYS A 6 -19.11 8.98 8.87
N PRO A 7 -19.23 7.99 7.98
CA PRO A 7 -19.12 8.22 6.54
C PRO A 7 -20.16 9.25 6.11
N ILE A 8 -19.70 10.39 5.55
CA ILE A 8 -20.61 11.47 5.12
C ILE A 8 -21.33 11.07 3.83
N ARG A 9 -20.68 10.23 3.01
CA ARG A 9 -21.20 9.53 1.82
C ARG A 9 -20.36 8.29 1.54
N ASP A 10 -20.95 7.27 0.92
CA ASP A 10 -20.24 6.10 0.41
C ASP A 10 -20.62 5.78 -1.06
N SER A 11 -19.88 4.88 -1.71
CA SER A 11 -20.03 4.56 -3.14
C SER A 11 -21.41 3.98 -3.53
N ARG A 12 -22.27 3.67 -2.56
CA ARG A 12 -23.64 3.17 -2.76
C ARG A 12 -24.69 4.28 -2.71
N ASP A 13 -24.32 5.51 -2.35
CA ASP A 13 -25.22 6.65 -2.46
C ASP A 13 -25.53 6.90 -3.95
N ALA A 14 -26.77 7.30 -4.26
CA ALA A 14 -27.30 7.47 -5.63
C ALA A 14 -26.59 8.55 -6.49
N ASN A 15 -25.46 9.05 -6.01
CA ASN A 15 -24.66 10.13 -6.57
C ASN A 15 -23.21 9.70 -6.81
N ALA A 16 -22.95 8.45 -7.21
CA ALA A 16 -21.61 7.95 -7.54
C ALA A 16 -20.75 8.97 -8.35
N GLY A 17 -21.35 9.69 -9.30
CA GLY A 17 -20.68 10.74 -10.06
C GLY A 17 -20.21 11.97 -9.25
N VAL A 18 -20.60 12.12 -7.98
CA VAL A 18 -20.07 13.12 -7.04
C VAL A 18 -18.77 12.64 -6.40
N CYS A 19 -18.59 11.33 -6.20
CA CYS A 19 -17.31 10.77 -5.77
C CYS A 19 -16.23 11.03 -6.82
N ASP A 20 -16.58 10.93 -8.11
CA ASP A 20 -15.68 11.22 -9.23
C ASP A 20 -15.29 12.71 -9.33
N GLN A 21 -16.02 13.59 -8.64
CA GLN A 21 -15.75 15.04 -8.57
C GLN A 21 -15.06 15.45 -7.28
N ALA A 22 -14.65 14.50 -6.43
CA ALA A 22 -13.95 14.80 -5.19
C ALA A 22 -12.63 15.52 -5.49
N THR A 23 -12.42 16.69 -4.88
CA THR A 23 -11.16 17.43 -4.97
C THR A 23 -10.45 17.43 -3.62
N ALA A 24 -9.12 17.26 -3.65
CA ALA A 24 -8.31 17.36 -2.44
C ALA A 24 -8.27 18.82 -1.97
N SER A 25 -8.65 19.06 -0.72
CA SER A 25 -8.50 20.38 -0.08
C SER A 25 -7.19 20.41 0.71
N PRO A 26 -6.24 21.31 0.38
CA PRO A 26 -4.96 21.40 1.08
C PRO A 26 -5.08 21.96 2.51
N THR A 27 -6.25 22.49 2.89
CA THR A 27 -6.53 23.06 4.22
C THR A 27 -7.51 22.20 5.04
N ALA A 28 -7.96 21.06 4.50
CA ALA A 28 -8.82 20.17 5.26
C ALA A 28 -8.04 19.52 6.41
N ASN A 29 -8.62 19.59 7.62
CA ASN A 29 -8.17 18.80 8.75
C ASN A 29 -8.84 17.43 8.67
N GLY A 30 -8.07 16.36 8.44
CA GLY A 30 -8.62 15.02 8.26
C GLY A 30 -7.66 14.03 7.60
N PHE A 31 -8.25 12.98 7.05
CA PHE A 31 -7.52 11.91 6.37
C PHE A 31 -7.18 12.27 4.93
N ARG A 32 -6.03 11.79 4.46
CA ARG A 32 -5.55 11.90 3.08
C ARG A 32 -4.91 10.59 2.64
N LEU A 33 -4.67 10.43 1.34
CA LEU A 33 -3.74 9.40 0.88
C LEU A 33 -2.33 9.71 1.43
N PRO A 34 -1.55 8.69 1.80
CA PRO A 34 -0.14 8.89 2.14
C PRO A 34 0.62 9.39 0.91
N ALA A 35 1.67 10.17 1.15
CA ALA A 35 2.70 10.32 0.14
C ALA A 35 3.45 8.99 -0.01
N SER A 36 3.96 8.70 -1.21
CA SER A 36 4.72 7.50 -1.54
C SER A 36 5.88 7.27 -0.55
N ARG A 37 6.55 8.35 -0.15
CA ARG A 37 7.63 8.35 0.84
C ARG A 37 7.15 8.04 2.26
N GLU A 38 5.98 8.53 2.65
CA GLU A 38 5.40 8.22 3.97
C GLU A 38 4.98 6.77 4.05
N TRP A 39 4.42 6.26 2.95
CA TRP A 39 4.10 4.84 2.79
C TRP A 39 5.35 3.98 2.95
N GLU A 40 6.43 4.29 2.22
CA GLU A 40 7.68 3.52 2.30
C GLU A 40 8.27 3.59 3.70
N LEU A 41 8.29 4.77 4.32
CA LEU A 41 8.77 4.93 5.69
C LEU A 41 7.98 4.01 6.63
N ALA A 42 6.65 4.07 6.60
CA ALA A 42 5.80 3.23 7.43
C ALA A 42 5.99 1.72 7.15
N ALA A 43 6.22 1.34 5.88
CA ALA A 43 6.47 -0.05 5.48
C ALA A 43 7.83 -0.56 5.99
N ARG A 44 8.82 0.32 6.08
CA ARG A 44 10.20 0.00 6.48
C ARG A 44 10.45 0.06 7.99
N TYR A 45 9.50 0.58 8.76
CA TYR A 45 9.69 0.83 10.19
C TYR A 45 10.05 -0.46 10.97
N ILE A 46 11.07 -0.36 11.81
CA ILE A 46 11.41 -1.39 12.81
C ILE A 46 11.22 -0.83 14.23
N ASP A 47 12.00 0.16 14.62
CA ASP A 47 11.92 0.74 15.97
C ASP A 47 12.14 2.27 16.02
N GLY A 48 12.32 2.90 14.86
CA GLY A 48 12.57 4.34 14.73
C GLY A 48 14.06 4.72 14.70
N SER A 49 14.96 3.80 15.05
CA SER A 49 16.40 3.90 14.80
C SER A 49 16.81 3.08 13.59
N ASP A 50 16.27 1.86 13.50
CA ASP A 50 16.54 0.90 12.44
C ASP A 50 15.37 0.86 11.44
N TRP A 51 15.73 0.58 10.19
CA TRP A 51 14.80 0.53 9.06
C TRP A 51 15.11 -0.68 8.21
N LEU A 52 14.07 -1.32 7.68
CA LEU A 52 14.22 -2.39 6.71
C LEU A 52 15.06 -1.92 5.52
N PRO A 53 15.90 -2.79 4.96
CA PRO A 53 16.53 -2.56 3.67
C PRO A 53 15.46 -2.35 2.59
N TRP A 54 15.83 -1.63 1.53
CA TRP A 54 14.91 -1.25 0.46
C TRP A 54 14.33 -2.47 -0.28
N ASN A 55 15.09 -3.56 -0.35
CA ASN A 55 14.71 -4.80 -1.02
C ASN A 55 14.11 -5.84 -0.07
N HIS A 56 13.34 -5.44 0.94
CA HIS A 56 12.58 -6.37 1.78
C HIS A 56 11.08 -6.21 1.56
N ALA A 57 10.31 -7.25 1.85
CA ALA A 57 8.89 -7.09 2.12
C ALA A 57 8.67 -6.49 3.52
N SER A 58 7.58 -5.76 3.70
CA SER A 58 7.30 -5.16 5.01
C SER A 58 7.09 -6.25 6.08
N GLY A 59 7.70 -6.05 7.25
CA GLY A 59 7.69 -7.00 8.35
C GLY A 59 8.75 -8.10 8.26
N ASP A 60 9.38 -8.31 7.10
CA ASP A 60 10.44 -9.31 6.98
C ASP A 60 11.78 -8.80 7.52
N LEU A 61 12.05 -9.15 8.78
CA LEU A 61 13.28 -8.82 9.50
C LEU A 61 14.44 -9.79 9.21
N SER A 62 14.38 -10.62 8.15
CA SER A 62 15.44 -11.58 7.83
C SER A 62 16.70 -10.90 7.27
N GLY A 63 17.51 -10.29 8.14
CA GLY A 63 18.86 -9.82 7.82
C GLY A 63 18.94 -8.54 7.00
N SER A 64 20.14 -8.27 6.42
CA SER A 64 20.53 -6.96 5.89
C SER A 64 20.14 -6.65 4.44
N CYS A 65 19.94 -7.65 3.59
CA CYS A 65 19.39 -7.52 2.23
C CYS A 65 19.24 -8.92 1.60
N TYR A 66 18.26 -9.10 0.71
CA TYR A 66 18.30 -10.24 -0.19
C TYR A 66 19.47 -10.13 -1.19
N PRO A 67 20.01 -11.26 -1.67
CA PRO A 67 21.00 -11.26 -2.75
C PRO A 67 20.51 -10.47 -3.98
N PRO A 68 21.40 -9.77 -4.70
CA PRO A 68 21.03 -9.13 -5.95
C PRO A 68 20.42 -10.14 -6.94
N GLY A 69 19.19 -9.87 -7.40
CA GLY A 69 18.46 -10.74 -8.32
C GLY A 69 17.62 -11.84 -7.65
N ASP A 70 17.68 -11.96 -6.32
CA ASP A 70 16.75 -12.75 -5.51
C ASP A 70 15.83 -11.76 -4.79
N VAL A 71 14.65 -11.52 -5.36
CA VAL A 71 13.92 -10.28 -5.11
C VAL A 71 12.78 -10.43 -4.12
N THR A 72 12.45 -11.64 -3.70
CA THR A 72 11.86 -11.95 -2.39
C THR A 72 12.07 -13.44 -2.07
N THR A 73 12.13 -13.81 -0.79
CA THR A 73 12.27 -15.21 -0.36
C THR A 73 10.93 -15.80 0.08
N THR A 74 10.74 -17.12 0.02
CA THR A 74 9.51 -17.82 0.50
C THR A 74 9.22 -17.61 1.99
N GLN A 75 10.15 -17.01 2.74
CA GLN A 75 10.01 -16.75 4.17
C GLN A 75 9.06 -15.58 4.49
N ILE A 76 8.71 -14.75 3.51
CA ILE A 76 7.79 -13.60 3.71
C ILE A 76 6.33 -14.01 3.94
N GLY A 77 6.01 -15.30 3.77
CA GLY A 77 4.64 -15.82 3.83
C GLY A 77 3.92 -15.59 5.16
N ASP A 78 4.63 -15.24 6.22
CA ASP A 78 4.06 -14.88 7.52
C ASP A 78 3.45 -13.47 7.55
N TYR A 79 3.91 -12.58 6.66
CA TYR A 79 3.52 -11.16 6.59
C TYR A 79 2.73 -10.82 5.33
N VAL A 80 2.92 -11.59 4.24
CA VAL A 80 2.52 -11.19 2.88
C VAL A 80 1.50 -12.16 2.27
N TRP A 81 0.49 -11.60 1.61
CA TRP A 81 -0.38 -12.32 0.68
C TRP A 81 0.06 -12.12 -0.77
N TYR A 82 0.40 -13.17 -1.49
CA TYR A 82 0.96 -13.11 -2.85
C TYR A 82 0.50 -14.31 -3.71
N ALA A 83 0.99 -14.43 -4.95
CA ALA A 83 0.47 -15.39 -5.93
C ALA A 83 0.38 -16.84 -5.42
N GLU A 84 1.40 -17.31 -4.71
CA GLU A 84 1.48 -18.71 -4.28
C GLU A 84 0.60 -19.02 -3.07
N ASN A 85 0.40 -18.06 -2.16
CA ASN A 85 -0.28 -18.32 -0.89
C ASN A 85 -1.68 -17.68 -0.77
N SER A 86 -2.05 -16.76 -1.66
CA SER A 86 -3.33 -16.05 -1.60
C SER A 86 -4.51 -16.92 -2.05
N GLY A 87 -4.27 -17.96 -2.84
CA GLY A 87 -5.33 -18.72 -3.51
C GLY A 87 -6.08 -17.89 -4.56
N GLY A 88 -5.44 -16.85 -5.12
CA GLY A 88 -6.01 -16.01 -6.18
C GLY A 88 -7.13 -15.09 -5.73
N LYS A 89 -7.19 -14.74 -4.43
CA LYS A 89 -8.18 -13.83 -3.87
C LYS A 89 -7.57 -12.94 -2.79
N THR A 90 -8.10 -11.74 -2.64
CA THR A 90 -7.76 -10.84 -1.53
C THR A 90 -8.26 -11.40 -0.21
N HIS A 91 -7.64 -10.96 0.88
CA HIS A 91 -7.93 -11.42 2.24
C HIS A 91 -8.33 -10.26 3.14
N PRO A 92 -9.13 -10.52 4.19
CA PRO A 92 -9.37 -9.53 5.23
C PRO A 92 -8.05 -9.00 5.78
N VAL A 93 -7.98 -7.68 5.95
CA VAL A 93 -6.78 -6.99 6.46
C VAL A 93 -6.37 -7.56 7.81
N GLY A 94 -5.07 -7.75 8.01
CA GLY A 94 -4.49 -8.15 9.29
C GLY A 94 -4.71 -9.61 9.68
N THR A 95 -4.87 -10.47 8.69
CA THR A 95 -4.89 -11.93 8.87
C THR A 95 -3.50 -12.58 8.84
N LYS A 96 -2.47 -11.79 8.47
CA LYS A 96 -1.04 -12.10 8.58
C LYS A 96 -0.40 -11.28 9.71
N GLN A 97 0.88 -11.49 9.99
CA GLN A 97 1.61 -10.71 10.98
C GLN A 97 1.78 -9.25 10.51
N SER A 98 1.71 -8.29 11.43
CA SER A 98 2.03 -6.90 11.14
C SER A 98 3.53 -6.68 11.04
N ASN A 99 3.94 -5.58 10.41
CA ASN A 99 5.28 -5.03 10.63
C ASN A 99 5.41 -4.48 12.08
N PRO A 100 6.62 -4.13 12.54
CA PRO A 100 6.83 -3.58 13.89
C PRO A 100 6.08 -2.28 14.20
N PHE A 101 5.59 -1.56 13.19
CA PHE A 101 4.76 -0.38 13.38
C PHE A 101 3.28 -0.71 13.65
N GLY A 102 2.93 -2.00 13.66
CA GLY A 102 1.56 -2.46 13.79
C GLY A 102 0.74 -2.33 12.50
N LEU A 103 1.39 -2.11 11.36
CA LEU A 103 0.72 -2.05 10.07
C LEU A 103 0.72 -3.42 9.40
N PHE A 104 -0.43 -3.80 8.88
CA PHE A 104 -0.64 -5.04 8.17
C PHE A 104 -0.66 -4.81 6.67
N ASP A 105 -0.35 -5.88 5.92
CA ASP A 105 -0.53 -5.95 4.47
C ASP A 105 0.11 -4.77 3.72
N MET A 106 1.23 -4.25 4.25
CA MET A 106 2.05 -3.25 3.55
C MET A 106 2.75 -3.87 2.32
N SER A 107 2.93 -5.19 2.30
CA SER A 107 3.36 -5.91 1.10
C SER A 107 2.32 -6.98 0.78
N GLY A 108 1.92 -7.08 -0.49
CA GLY A 108 0.93 -8.02 -0.98
C GLY A 108 -0.52 -7.62 -0.66
N ASN A 109 -1.42 -8.59 -0.77
CA ASN A 109 -2.88 -8.42 -0.72
C ASN A 109 -3.41 -7.52 -1.85
N VAL A 110 -3.25 -6.21 -1.74
CA VAL A 110 -3.69 -5.23 -2.75
C VAL A 110 -2.63 -4.15 -2.93
N TRP A 111 -2.52 -3.63 -4.16
CA TRP A 111 -1.78 -2.41 -4.42
C TRP A 111 -2.41 -1.24 -3.67
N GLU A 112 -1.60 -0.29 -3.23
CA GLU A 112 -2.09 0.87 -2.50
C GLU A 112 -1.72 2.18 -3.17
N ILE A 113 -2.75 2.91 -3.61
CA ILE A 113 -2.60 4.20 -4.28
C ILE A 113 -2.11 5.26 -3.30
N CYS A 114 -1.05 5.96 -3.68
CA CYS A 114 -0.47 7.09 -2.97
C CYS A 114 -0.89 8.42 -3.61
N PHE A 115 -0.69 9.53 -2.89
CA PHE A 115 -1.04 10.87 -3.38
C PHE A 115 -0.20 11.32 -4.58
N ASP A 116 1.07 10.88 -4.61
CA ASP A 116 2.07 11.28 -5.60
C ASP A 116 1.66 10.93 -7.03
N ARG A 117 2.11 11.76 -7.96
CA ARG A 117 1.99 11.49 -9.40
C ARG A 117 3.27 10.85 -9.90
N HIS A 118 3.19 10.11 -11.01
CA HIS A 118 4.37 9.66 -11.72
C HIS A 118 5.25 10.87 -12.13
N TRP A 119 6.56 10.76 -11.96
CA TRP A 119 7.51 11.87 -12.13
C TRP A 119 7.51 12.50 -13.53
N ASN A 120 7.23 11.71 -14.58
CA ASN A 120 7.14 12.18 -15.97
C ASN A 120 5.73 12.06 -16.58
N ASP A 121 4.73 11.59 -15.82
CA ASP A 121 3.39 11.34 -16.33
C ASP A 121 2.36 11.79 -15.31
N ALA A 122 1.93 13.05 -15.44
CA ALA A 122 0.96 13.64 -14.54
C ALA A 122 -0.43 12.97 -14.63
N THR A 123 -0.68 12.08 -15.60
CA THR A 123 -1.94 11.35 -15.72
C THR A 123 -1.98 10.10 -14.86
N ARG A 124 -0.87 9.70 -14.23
CA ARG A 124 -0.78 8.51 -13.37
C ARG A 124 -0.46 8.83 -11.92
N ARG A 125 -0.94 7.99 -11.02
CA ARG A 125 -0.63 7.99 -9.58
C ARG A 125 0.39 6.92 -9.25
N VAL A 126 1.17 7.15 -8.20
CA VAL A 126 2.04 6.11 -7.63
C VAL A 126 1.16 5.12 -6.86
N GLU A 127 1.43 3.83 -7.01
CA GLU A 127 0.92 2.77 -6.15
C GLU A 127 2.07 1.90 -5.64
N ARG A 128 1.89 1.27 -4.47
CA ARG A 128 2.95 0.51 -3.79
C ARG A 128 2.43 -0.79 -3.19
N GLY A 129 3.35 -1.66 -2.78
CA GLY A 129 3.09 -2.84 -1.96
C GLY A 129 2.86 -4.14 -2.72
N GLY A 130 2.43 -4.10 -3.98
CA GLY A 130 2.09 -5.31 -4.71
C GLY A 130 0.74 -5.88 -4.30
N GLY A 131 0.34 -6.99 -4.90
CA GLY A 131 -0.94 -7.63 -4.56
C GLY A 131 -0.89 -9.15 -4.63
N ILE A 132 -2.06 -9.76 -4.56
CA ILE A 132 -2.22 -11.22 -4.63
C ILE A 132 -1.68 -11.88 -5.90
N TRP A 133 -1.37 -11.13 -6.96
CA TRP A 133 -0.77 -11.65 -8.20
C TRP A 133 0.75 -11.47 -8.26
N SER A 134 1.34 -10.79 -7.27
CA SER A 134 2.79 -10.61 -7.19
C SER A 134 3.50 -11.96 -7.03
N GLN A 135 4.53 -12.15 -7.84
CA GLN A 135 5.40 -13.33 -7.79
C GLN A 135 6.56 -13.06 -6.83
N ILE A 136 7.09 -14.12 -6.24
CA ILE A 136 8.21 -14.00 -5.29
C ILE A 136 9.54 -13.67 -5.98
N GLU A 137 9.66 -14.00 -7.26
CA GLU A 137 10.77 -13.59 -8.11
C GLU A 137 10.56 -12.18 -8.70
N GLY A 138 9.52 -11.47 -8.27
CA GLY A 138 9.20 -10.11 -8.68
C GLY A 138 9.61 -9.06 -7.65
N TYR A 139 9.78 -7.81 -8.11
CA TYR A 139 10.09 -6.67 -7.24
C TYR A 139 8.86 -6.08 -6.56
N SER A 140 7.64 -6.44 -6.99
CA SER A 140 6.41 -5.74 -6.61
C SER A 140 6.06 -5.81 -5.13
N LEU A 141 6.60 -6.79 -4.40
CA LEU A 141 6.40 -6.94 -2.95
C LEU A 141 7.39 -6.12 -2.12
N LEU A 142 8.43 -5.55 -2.75
CA LEU A 142 9.48 -4.81 -2.07
C LEU A 142 8.98 -3.44 -1.60
N VAL A 143 9.35 -3.06 -0.38
CA VAL A 143 9.00 -1.77 0.22
C VAL A 143 9.45 -0.57 -0.63
N SER A 144 10.52 -0.71 -1.42
CA SER A 144 11.01 0.35 -2.30
C SER A 144 10.37 0.37 -3.69
N TYR A 145 9.56 -0.62 -4.05
CA TYR A 145 8.99 -0.69 -5.39
C TYR A 145 7.83 0.29 -5.51
N GLU A 146 7.82 1.01 -6.62
CA GLU A 146 6.74 1.89 -7.05
C GLU A 146 6.22 1.37 -8.39
N ASN A 147 4.90 1.25 -8.51
CA ASN A 147 4.20 1.10 -9.77
C ASN A 147 3.30 2.31 -10.00
N TRP A 148 2.58 2.33 -11.12
CA TRP A 148 1.72 3.44 -11.47
C TRP A 148 0.43 3.02 -12.13
N ILE A 149 -0.63 3.71 -11.75
CA ILE A 149 -2.00 3.42 -12.16
C ILE A 149 -2.68 4.70 -12.65
N ALA A 150 -3.57 4.57 -13.65
CA ALA A 150 -4.43 5.68 -14.04
C ALA A 150 -5.45 5.93 -12.90
N PRO A 151 -5.76 7.18 -12.56
CA PRO A 151 -6.64 7.48 -11.42
C PRO A 151 -8.08 6.98 -11.60
N ASP A 152 -8.47 6.64 -12.83
CA ASP A 152 -9.75 6.07 -13.23
C ASP A 152 -9.72 4.54 -13.42
N ASP A 153 -8.55 3.91 -13.37
CA ASP A 153 -8.43 2.46 -13.37
C ASP A 153 -8.89 1.90 -12.01
N ALA A 154 -9.59 0.76 -12.05
CA ALA A 154 -10.02 0.05 -10.86
C ALA A 154 -9.95 -1.46 -11.08
N SER A 155 -9.21 -2.15 -10.20
CA SER A 155 -9.17 -3.61 -10.11
C SER A 155 -9.65 -4.10 -8.73
N ALA A 156 -10.00 -5.38 -8.63
CA ALA A 156 -10.24 -6.06 -7.36
C ALA A 156 -8.97 -6.17 -6.49
N THR A 157 -7.82 -5.77 -7.01
CA THR A 157 -6.51 -5.79 -6.36
C THR A 157 -5.94 -4.41 -6.09
N ASP A 158 -6.70 -3.35 -6.32
CA ASP A 158 -6.25 -1.98 -6.10
C ASP A 158 -7.05 -1.39 -4.94
N GLY A 159 -6.34 -0.83 -3.98
CA GLY A 159 -6.88 -0.27 -2.76
C GLY A 159 -6.12 0.97 -2.34
N PHE A 160 -6.32 1.35 -1.08
CA PHE A 160 -5.64 2.48 -0.47
C PHE A 160 -5.70 2.36 1.05
N ARG A 161 -4.78 3.08 1.70
CA ARG A 161 -4.88 3.41 3.12
C ARG A 161 -4.86 4.91 3.32
N LEU A 162 -5.25 5.34 4.52
CA LEU A 162 -5.32 6.74 4.88
C LEU A 162 -4.21 7.11 5.87
N ALA A 163 -3.62 8.27 5.66
CA ALA A 163 -2.75 8.97 6.60
C ALA A 163 -3.49 10.19 7.17
N ARG A 164 -3.02 10.69 8.32
CA ARG A 164 -3.49 11.93 8.92
C ARG A 164 -2.29 12.82 9.23
N THR A 165 -2.42 14.11 8.92
CA THR A 165 -1.50 15.13 9.41
C THR A 165 -2.11 15.71 10.68
N ASP A 166 -1.33 15.78 11.76
CA ASP A 166 -1.75 16.38 13.04
C ASP A 166 -1.68 17.92 13.01
#